data_AF-A0A3L7TA16-F1
#
_entry.id   AF-A0A3L7TA16-F1
#
_cell.length_a   1.000
_cell.length_b   1.000
_cell.length_c   1.000
_cell.angle_alpha   90.00
_cell.angle_beta   90.00
_cell.angle_gamma   90.00
#
_symmetry.space_group_name_H-M   'P 1'
#
loop_
_entity.id
_entity.type
_entity.pdbx_description
1 polymer ?
#
loop_
_entity_poly.entity_id
_entity_poly.type
_entity_poly.pdbx_seq_one_letter_code
_entity_poly.pdbx_strand_id
1 'polypeptide(L)'
;MRDREGAIEVAVAHDGAGNDESVLNSSDLVWRVRVLELSDNEVCVDLPFALGRAVELPIGTELLGAIAIGQNRWMFRTKVLGPWATRAPYPRTHRGVRLVLPDHVERCVRRASRVDVATINLPKVEMWPLLEPRSVMPAQRASELAFKAMLAGEAPLPTTNDLFPTTGPGFSATLVNLGGGGLGVLVEASDSAALSRHRLFWIRFSLGDITPIPIAAAARVVHTHMDSSHRIYAGISFDFDFNPAYQRVVGEQIVHAIAQLTNAQQRAA
;
A
#
# COMPACT_ATOMS: atom_id res chain seq x y z
N MET A 1 -4.81 23.41 -16.69
CA MET A 1 -4.84 21.96 -16.36
C MET A 1 -3.48 21.28 -16.55
N ARG A 2 -2.35 22.02 -16.59
CA ARG A 2 -1.00 21.50 -16.88
C ARG A 2 -0.13 21.19 -15.65
N ASP A 3 -0.58 21.54 -14.43
CA ASP A 3 0.25 21.42 -13.21
C ASP A 3 -0.13 20.27 -12.27
N ARG A 4 -1.06 19.40 -12.68
CA ARG A 4 -1.35 18.14 -11.99
C ARG A 4 -1.21 17.05 -13.01
N GLU A 5 0.01 16.50 -13.13
CA GLU A 5 0.21 15.22 -13.80
C GLU A 5 -0.86 14.26 -13.26
N GLY A 6 -1.82 13.89 -14.09
CA GLY A 6 -2.98 13.13 -13.66
C GLY A 6 -2.52 11.86 -12.97
N ALA A 7 -3.09 11.54 -11.81
CA ALA A 7 -2.75 10.33 -11.08
C ALA A 7 -4.02 9.54 -10.81
N ILE A 8 -3.90 8.23 -10.93
CA ILE A 8 -4.94 7.28 -10.52
C ILE A 8 -4.42 6.46 -9.35
N GLU A 9 -5.34 5.96 -8.55
CA GLU A 9 -5.04 4.98 -7.51
C GLU A 9 -5.31 3.58 -8.07
N VAL A 10 -4.43 2.62 -7.80
CA VAL A 10 -4.58 1.23 -8.25
C VAL A 10 -4.32 0.25 -7.12
N ALA A 11 -5.11 -0.81 -7.06
CA ALA A 11 -4.93 -1.97 -6.20
C ALA A 11 -5.16 -3.25 -7.00
N VAL A 12 -4.54 -4.36 -6.57
CA VAL A 12 -4.80 -5.68 -7.18
C VAL A 12 -6.15 -6.18 -6.69
N ALA A 13 -7.08 -6.45 -7.61
CA ALA A 13 -8.39 -6.97 -7.25
C ALA A 13 -8.24 -8.35 -6.59
N HIS A 14 -9.06 -8.70 -5.61
CA HIS A 14 -8.96 -10.03 -4.98
C HIS A 14 -10.33 -10.68 -4.76
N ASP A 15 -11.41 -9.96 -5.05
CA ASP A 15 -12.78 -10.43 -4.97
C ASP A 15 -13.18 -11.41 -6.09
N GLY A 16 -12.41 -11.45 -7.18
CA GLY A 16 -12.56 -12.43 -8.27
C GLY A 16 -11.72 -13.70 -8.12
N ALA A 17 -10.92 -13.85 -7.05
CA ALA A 17 -9.91 -14.91 -6.92
C ALA A 17 -10.47 -16.30 -6.49
N GLY A 18 -11.78 -16.54 -6.65
CA GLY A 18 -12.45 -17.77 -6.23
C GLY A 18 -12.78 -17.83 -4.73
N ASN A 19 -12.96 -19.04 -4.18
CA ASN A 19 -13.36 -19.27 -2.78
C ASN A 19 -12.17 -19.34 -1.79
N ASP A 20 -10.98 -18.83 -2.16
CA ASP A 20 -9.84 -18.81 -1.24
C ASP A 20 -10.05 -17.71 -0.18
N GLU A 21 -10.50 -18.10 1.01
CA GLU A 21 -10.79 -17.17 2.12
C GLU A 21 -9.57 -16.31 2.47
N SER A 22 -8.36 -16.84 2.32
CA SER A 22 -7.14 -16.08 2.66
C SER A 22 -6.96 -14.86 1.75
N VAL A 23 -7.30 -15.01 0.48
CA VAL A 23 -7.23 -13.97 -0.55
C VAL A 23 -8.40 -12.99 -0.40
N LEU A 24 -9.60 -13.50 -0.10
CA LEU A 24 -10.78 -12.66 0.15
C LEU A 24 -10.63 -11.78 1.40
N ASN A 25 -9.93 -12.28 2.43
CA ASN A 25 -9.63 -11.55 3.66
C ASN A 25 -8.38 -10.64 3.56
N SER A 26 -7.77 -10.54 2.38
CA SER A 26 -6.62 -9.66 2.19
C SER A 26 -7.02 -8.18 2.31
N SER A 27 -6.03 -7.34 2.64
CA SER A 27 -6.20 -5.90 2.62
C SER A 27 -5.65 -5.31 1.32
N ASP A 28 -6.33 -4.31 0.79
CA ASP A 28 -5.94 -3.64 -0.43
C ASP A 28 -4.77 -2.69 -0.19
N LEU A 29 -3.67 -2.97 -0.87
CA LEU A 29 -2.56 -2.03 -1.02
C LEU A 29 -2.83 -1.15 -2.23
N VAL A 30 -2.98 0.15 -1.97
CA VAL A 30 -3.29 1.15 -3.00
C VAL A 30 -2.03 1.92 -3.35
N TRP A 31 -1.68 2.00 -4.64
CA TRP A 31 -0.64 2.89 -5.13
C TRP A 31 -1.24 4.06 -5.89
N ARG A 32 -0.70 5.25 -5.64
CA ARG A 32 -0.97 6.41 -6.49
C ARG A 32 0.05 6.45 -7.62
N VAL A 33 -0.39 6.16 -8.84
CA VAL A 33 0.45 6.08 -10.04
C VAL A 33 0.13 7.23 -10.99
N ARG A 34 1.17 7.78 -11.65
CA ARG A 34 1.00 8.82 -12.65
C ARG A 34 0.47 8.23 -13.95
N VAL A 35 -0.42 8.95 -14.62
CA VAL A 35 -0.82 8.68 -16.01
C VAL A 35 0.28 9.16 -16.95
N LEU A 36 0.84 8.23 -17.71
CA LEU A 36 1.90 8.46 -18.69
C LEU A 36 1.31 8.79 -20.07
N GLU A 37 0.30 8.05 -20.48
CA GLU A 37 -0.34 8.14 -21.79
C GLU A 37 -1.80 7.67 -21.66
N LEU A 38 -2.69 8.28 -22.44
CA LEU A 38 -4.10 7.91 -22.50
C LEU A 38 -4.51 7.88 -23.97
N SER A 39 -5.15 6.80 -24.39
CA SER A 39 -5.70 6.61 -25.73
C SER A 39 -7.14 6.09 -25.65
N ASP A 40 -7.74 5.86 -26.80
CA ASP A 40 -9.12 5.35 -26.89
C ASP A 40 -9.28 3.91 -26.38
N ASN A 41 -8.18 3.15 -26.26
CA ASN A 41 -8.22 1.72 -25.89
C ASN A 41 -7.43 1.38 -24.62
N GLU A 42 -6.50 2.23 -24.21
CA GLU A 42 -5.62 1.97 -23.08
C GLU A 42 -5.24 3.21 -22.30
N VAL A 43 -4.99 2.99 -21.01
CA VAL A 43 -4.35 3.94 -20.10
C VAL A 43 -3.01 3.38 -19.65
N CYS A 44 -1.95 4.16 -19.85
CA CYS A 44 -0.59 3.80 -19.44
C CYS A 44 -0.25 4.55 -18.17
N VAL A 45 0.27 3.86 -17.17
CA VAL A 45 0.61 4.45 -15.87
C VAL A 45 1.99 4.02 -15.40
N ASP A 46 2.56 4.76 -14.45
CA ASP A 46 3.75 4.34 -13.71
C ASP A 46 3.56 2.92 -13.15
N LEU A 47 4.61 2.10 -13.25
CA LEU A 47 4.62 0.82 -12.54
C LEU A 47 4.64 1.10 -11.03
N PRO A 48 3.84 0.41 -10.19
CA PRO A 48 3.92 0.60 -8.75
C PRO A 48 5.29 0.21 -8.19
N PHE A 49 5.75 0.93 -7.17
CA PHE A 49 7.01 0.68 -6.47
C PHE A 49 6.81 0.71 -4.96
N ALA A 50 7.60 -0.10 -4.26
CA ALA A 50 7.74 -0.06 -2.80
C ALA A 50 9.20 -0.27 -2.41
N LEU A 51 9.78 0.68 -1.66
CA LEU A 51 11.13 0.59 -1.09
C LEU A 51 12.24 0.25 -2.11
N GLY A 52 12.16 0.86 -3.29
CA GLY A 52 13.11 0.65 -4.39
C GLY A 52 12.89 -0.64 -5.20
N ARG A 53 11.79 -1.36 -4.95
CA ARG A 53 11.41 -2.57 -5.68
C ARG A 53 10.17 -2.32 -6.52
N ALA A 54 10.23 -2.73 -7.79
CA ALA A 54 9.08 -2.75 -8.67
C ALA A 54 8.10 -3.82 -8.18
N VAL A 55 6.82 -3.49 -8.17
CA VAL A 55 5.75 -4.46 -7.99
C VAL A 55 5.36 -4.92 -9.40
N GLU A 56 5.80 -6.12 -9.76
CA GLU A 56 5.50 -6.68 -11.07
C GLU A 56 4.01 -7.04 -11.15
N LEU A 57 3.38 -6.62 -12.25
CA LEU A 57 1.98 -6.88 -12.55
C LEU A 57 1.92 -7.71 -13.84
N PRO A 58 1.70 -9.03 -13.75
CA PRO A 58 1.60 -9.88 -14.92
C PRO A 58 0.47 -9.46 -15.88
N ILE A 59 0.62 -9.83 -17.16
CA ILE A 59 -0.47 -9.66 -18.13
C ILE A 59 -1.69 -10.41 -17.63
N GLY A 60 -2.83 -9.73 -17.72
CA GLY A 60 -4.11 -10.26 -17.30
C GLY A 60 -4.44 -10.06 -15.83
N THR A 61 -3.55 -9.49 -15.01
CA THR A 61 -3.91 -9.11 -13.64
C THR A 61 -5.06 -8.10 -13.65
N GLU A 62 -6.12 -8.39 -12.91
CA GLU A 62 -7.23 -7.49 -12.67
C GLU A 62 -6.88 -6.49 -11.58
N LEU A 63 -7.19 -5.23 -11.83
CA LEU A 63 -6.96 -4.12 -10.92
C LEU A 63 -8.25 -3.38 -10.63
N LEU A 64 -8.35 -2.88 -9.40
CA LEU A 64 -9.28 -1.84 -9.02
C LEU A 64 -8.60 -0.49 -9.18
N GLY A 65 -9.16 0.36 -10.03
CA GLY A 65 -8.72 1.72 -10.25
C GLY A 65 -9.63 2.72 -9.53
N ALA A 66 -9.06 3.81 -9.04
CA ALA A 66 -9.81 4.94 -8.52
C ALA A 66 -9.30 6.28 -9.02
N ILE A 67 -10.24 7.18 -9.33
CA ILE A 67 -9.99 8.57 -9.68
C ILE A 67 -10.49 9.44 -8.52
N ALA A 68 -9.60 10.19 -7.89
CA ALA A 68 -9.95 11.10 -6.79
C ALA A 68 -9.81 12.56 -7.24
N ILE A 69 -10.93 13.30 -7.27
CA ILE A 69 -10.96 14.73 -7.60
C ILE A 69 -11.72 15.47 -6.51
N GLY A 70 -10.99 16.17 -5.65
CA GLY A 70 -11.55 16.86 -4.50
C GLY A 70 -12.24 15.86 -3.56
N GLN A 71 -13.54 16.03 -3.34
CA GLN A 71 -14.34 15.14 -2.51
C GLN A 71 -14.98 13.97 -3.29
N ASN A 72 -14.85 13.96 -4.61
CA ASN A 72 -15.44 12.93 -5.45
C ASN A 72 -14.43 11.84 -5.74
N ARG A 73 -14.90 10.60 -5.63
CA ARG A 73 -14.15 9.40 -5.97
C ARG A 73 -14.95 8.63 -7.02
N TRP A 74 -14.28 8.18 -8.06
CA TRP A 74 -14.82 7.24 -9.03
C TRP A 74 -13.99 5.98 -9.00
N MET A 75 -14.63 4.84 -9.16
CA MET A 75 -14.00 3.52 -9.13
C MET A 75 -14.27 2.82 -10.46
N PHE A 76 -13.33 2.00 -10.90
CA PHE A 76 -13.44 1.22 -12.12
C PHE A 76 -12.61 -0.05 -12.02
N ARG A 77 -12.92 -1.03 -12.85
CA ARG A 77 -12.08 -2.22 -13.06
C ARG A 77 -11.24 -2.03 -14.31
N THR A 78 -10.05 -2.59 -14.30
CA THR A 78 -9.18 -2.65 -15.47
C THR A 78 -8.32 -3.91 -15.42
N LYS A 79 -7.64 -4.21 -16.52
CA LYS A 79 -6.80 -5.38 -16.68
C LYS A 79 -5.45 -4.97 -17.26
N VAL A 80 -4.39 -5.61 -16.78
CA VAL A 80 -3.02 -5.37 -17.25
C VAL A 80 -2.82 -5.96 -18.64
N LEU A 81 -2.39 -5.12 -19.59
CA LEU A 81 -2.05 -5.51 -20.97
C LEU A 81 -0.58 -5.86 -21.13
N GLY A 82 0.28 -5.39 -20.22
CA GLY A 82 1.72 -5.64 -20.23
C GLY A 82 2.56 -4.38 -20.01
N PRO A 83 3.88 -4.45 -20.22
CA PRO A 83 4.76 -3.32 -19.97
C PRO A 83 4.51 -2.17 -20.95
N TRP A 84 4.63 -0.94 -20.45
CA TRP A 84 4.67 0.25 -21.28
C TRP A 84 6.07 0.43 -21.89
N ALA A 85 6.12 0.74 -23.17
CA ALA A 85 7.38 0.98 -23.87
C ALA A 85 7.87 2.40 -23.58
N THR A 86 9.07 2.50 -22.99
CA THR A 86 9.67 3.79 -22.65
C THR A 86 9.88 4.66 -23.90
N ARG A 87 9.37 5.89 -23.83
CA ARG A 87 9.50 6.91 -24.88
C ARG A 87 9.95 8.23 -24.27
N ALA A 88 10.52 9.12 -25.09
CA ALA A 88 10.88 10.47 -24.64
C ALA A 88 9.63 11.20 -24.08
N PRO A 89 9.75 12.01 -23.02
CA PRO A 89 10.98 12.48 -22.37
C PRO A 89 11.52 11.58 -21.24
N TYR A 90 10.95 10.39 -21.03
CA TYR A 90 11.30 9.54 -19.90
C TYR A 90 12.67 8.86 -20.09
N PRO A 91 13.47 8.68 -19.01
CA PRO A 91 14.73 7.96 -19.08
C PRO A 91 14.47 6.48 -19.41
N ARG A 92 15.40 5.81 -20.10
CA ARG A 92 15.25 4.40 -20.55
C ARG A 92 14.96 3.39 -19.44
N THR A 93 15.25 3.75 -18.19
CA THR A 93 14.99 2.93 -17.00
C THR A 93 13.59 3.12 -16.43
N HIS A 94 12.82 4.09 -16.93
CA HIS A 94 11.47 4.36 -16.47
C HIS A 94 10.53 3.22 -16.87
N ARG A 95 9.76 2.73 -15.89
CA ARG A 95 8.89 1.56 -16.02
C ARG A 95 7.44 1.99 -15.88
N GLY A 96 6.63 1.60 -16.84
CA GLY A 96 5.19 1.77 -16.81
C GLY A 96 4.47 0.47 -17.14
N VAL A 97 3.15 0.48 -16.96
CA VAL A 97 2.26 -0.62 -17.28
C VAL A 97 1.11 -0.09 -18.15
N ARG A 98 0.70 -0.87 -19.14
CA ARG A 98 -0.45 -0.61 -20.00
C ARG A 98 -1.67 -1.30 -19.40
N LEU A 99 -2.76 -0.58 -19.27
CA LEU A 99 -4.02 -1.05 -18.72
C LEU A 99 -5.13 -0.87 -19.76
N VAL A 100 -6.10 -1.78 -19.78
CA VAL A 100 -7.32 -1.63 -20.58
C VAL A 100 -8.06 -0.36 -20.17
N LEU A 101 -8.51 0.45 -21.13
CA LEU A 101 -9.39 1.57 -20.80
C LEU A 101 -10.71 1.02 -20.22
N PRO A 102 -11.14 1.45 -19.02
CA PRO A 102 -12.38 0.97 -18.44
C PRO A 102 -13.58 1.36 -19.32
N ASP A 103 -14.47 0.40 -19.53
CA ASP A 103 -15.76 0.60 -20.21
C ASP A 103 -16.81 1.21 -19.28
N HIS A 104 -16.68 0.97 -17.97
CA HIS A 104 -17.55 1.51 -16.94
C HIS A 104 -16.74 2.18 -15.80
N VAL A 105 -17.22 3.35 -15.37
CA VAL A 105 -16.65 4.11 -14.25
C VAL A 105 -17.80 4.58 -13.36
N GLU A 106 -17.83 4.10 -12.11
CA GLU A 106 -18.88 4.45 -11.16
C GLU A 106 -18.42 5.54 -10.19
N ARG A 107 -19.30 6.50 -9.89
CA ARG A 107 -19.05 7.48 -8.84
C ARG A 107 -19.40 6.91 -7.46
N CYS A 108 -18.42 6.89 -6.55
CA CYS A 108 -18.67 6.53 -5.16
C CYS A 108 -19.56 7.58 -4.48
N VAL A 109 -20.78 7.21 -4.14
CA VAL A 109 -21.70 8.05 -3.38
C VAL A 109 -21.54 7.77 -1.89
N ARG A 110 -21.34 8.82 -1.07
CA ARG A 110 -21.11 8.70 0.39
C ARG A 110 -22.24 7.99 1.17
N ARG A 111 -23.43 7.82 0.57
CA ARG A 111 -24.65 7.27 1.19
C ARG A 111 -25.49 6.44 0.20
N ALA A 112 -24.88 5.68 -0.71
CA ALA A 112 -25.62 4.80 -1.59
C ALA A 112 -25.62 3.34 -1.08
N SER A 113 -26.75 2.68 -1.29
CA SER A 113 -27.01 1.27 -1.02
C SER A 113 -26.19 0.36 -1.92
N ARG A 114 -25.21 -0.35 -1.32
CA ARG A 114 -24.73 -1.75 -1.55
C ARG A 114 -24.76 -2.41 -2.95
N VAL A 115 -24.84 -1.69 -4.05
CA VAL A 115 -24.86 -2.30 -5.38
C VAL A 115 -23.69 -1.79 -6.21
N ASP A 116 -22.68 -2.66 -6.26
CA ASP A 116 -21.86 -2.98 -7.44
C ASP A 116 -20.70 -2.07 -7.89
N VAL A 117 -19.77 -1.76 -6.96
CA VAL A 117 -18.33 -1.78 -7.27
C VAL A 117 -17.56 -2.41 -6.12
N ALA A 118 -16.54 -3.21 -6.44
CA ALA A 118 -15.58 -3.76 -5.50
C ALA A 118 -15.14 -2.73 -4.45
N THR A 119 -15.26 -3.12 -3.17
CA THR A 119 -14.90 -2.24 -2.05
C THR A 119 -13.41 -2.35 -1.81
N ILE A 120 -12.69 -1.22 -1.78
CA ILE A 120 -11.30 -1.20 -1.32
C ILE A 120 -11.27 -1.36 0.20
N ASN A 121 -10.72 -2.47 0.68
CA ASN A 121 -10.50 -2.78 2.09
C ASN A 121 -9.11 -2.32 2.54
N LEU A 122 -9.02 -1.05 2.94
CA LEU A 122 -7.75 -0.45 3.38
C LEU A 122 -7.28 -1.00 4.74
N PRO A 123 -5.98 -1.37 4.88
CA PRO A 123 -5.49 -1.91 6.13
C PRO A 123 -5.42 -0.85 7.24
N LYS A 124 -5.67 -1.29 8.47
CA LYS A 124 -5.41 -0.48 9.66
C LYS A 124 -3.92 -0.50 9.98
N VAL A 125 -3.40 0.68 10.30
CA VAL A 125 -2.02 0.88 10.73
C VAL A 125 -2.03 1.26 12.19
N GLU A 126 -1.43 0.43 13.02
CA GLU A 126 -1.14 0.80 14.40
C GLU A 126 0.14 1.65 14.41
N MET A 127 0.11 2.73 15.18
CA MET A 127 1.19 3.71 15.26
C MET A 127 1.50 4.00 16.71
N TRP A 128 2.79 3.92 17.07
CA TRP A 128 3.26 4.26 18.40
C TRP A 128 4.41 5.28 18.31
N PRO A 129 4.35 6.41 19.04
CA PRO A 129 5.49 7.32 19.11
C PRO A 129 6.74 6.58 19.54
N LEU A 130 7.82 6.69 18.76
CA LEU A 130 9.08 6.03 19.09
C LEU A 130 9.88 6.92 20.04
N LEU A 131 10.08 6.46 21.28
CA LEU A 131 10.76 7.22 22.33
C LEU A 131 12.28 7.03 22.30
N GLU A 132 12.72 5.81 21.98
CA GLU A 132 14.14 5.49 21.78
C GLU A 132 14.33 4.90 20.37
N PRO A 133 14.85 5.67 19.40
CA PRO A 133 14.95 5.24 18.01
C PRO A 133 15.75 3.94 17.80
N ARG A 134 16.79 3.70 18.60
CA ARG A 134 17.63 2.49 18.46
C ARG A 134 16.95 1.22 18.97
N SER A 135 15.89 1.33 19.75
CA SER A 135 15.15 0.19 20.31
C SER A 135 14.40 -0.63 19.27
N VAL A 136 14.37 -0.20 18.00
CA VAL A 136 13.69 -0.91 16.90
C VAL A 136 14.41 -2.16 16.43
N MET A 137 15.72 -2.25 16.65
CA MET A 137 16.57 -3.32 16.11
C MET A 137 16.08 -4.74 16.46
N PRO A 138 15.73 -5.05 17.73
CA PRO A 138 15.27 -6.38 18.09
C PRO A 138 13.93 -6.73 17.43
N ALA A 139 12.98 -5.80 17.40
CA ALA A 139 11.68 -5.98 16.75
C ALA A 139 11.84 -6.26 15.25
N GLN A 140 12.65 -5.46 14.57
CA GLN A 140 12.95 -5.63 13.14
C GLN A 140 13.61 -6.98 12.86
N ARG A 141 14.57 -7.38 13.71
CA ARG A 141 15.24 -8.68 13.55
C ARG A 141 14.26 -9.84 13.73
N ALA A 142 13.34 -9.74 14.69
CA ALA A 142 12.31 -10.75 14.89
C ALA A 142 11.35 -10.83 13.68
N SER A 143 10.90 -9.69 13.15
CA SER A 143 10.08 -9.64 11.93
C SER A 143 10.81 -10.24 10.73
N GLU A 144 12.10 -9.97 10.55
CA GLU A 144 12.90 -10.58 9.49
C GLU A 144 12.99 -12.11 9.62
N LEU A 145 13.25 -12.62 10.83
CA LEU A 145 13.33 -14.06 11.08
C LEU A 145 11.97 -14.73 10.86
N ALA A 146 10.88 -14.12 11.32
CA ALA A 146 9.53 -14.63 11.11
C ALA A 146 9.16 -14.68 9.63
N PHE A 147 9.51 -13.64 8.86
CA PHE A 147 9.29 -13.64 7.41
C PHE A 147 10.14 -14.69 6.69
N LYS A 148 11.39 -14.89 7.09
CA LYS A 148 12.24 -15.96 6.53
C LYS A 148 11.69 -17.36 6.83
N ALA A 149 11.25 -17.61 8.06
CA ALA A 149 10.62 -18.87 8.44
C ALA A 149 9.38 -19.12 7.57
N MET A 150 8.50 -18.11 7.43
CA MET A 150 7.33 -18.19 6.56
C MET A 150 7.70 -18.54 5.10
N LEU A 151 8.72 -17.89 4.53
CA LEU A 151 9.18 -18.20 3.16
C LEU A 151 9.76 -19.62 3.03
N ALA A 152 10.32 -20.17 4.10
CA ALA A 152 10.81 -21.55 4.16
C ALA A 152 9.70 -22.58 4.43
N GLY A 153 8.46 -22.14 4.67
CA GLY A 153 7.35 -23.01 5.07
C GLY A 153 7.44 -23.46 6.53
N GLU A 154 8.27 -22.80 7.34
CA GLU A 154 8.44 -23.05 8.76
C GLU A 154 7.46 -22.19 9.59
N ALA A 155 7.10 -22.68 10.77
CA ALA A 155 6.29 -21.89 11.70
C ALA A 155 7.09 -20.67 12.18
N PRO A 156 6.58 -19.44 12.02
CA PRO A 156 7.27 -18.26 12.52
C PRO A 156 7.36 -18.31 14.04
N LEU A 157 8.52 -17.90 14.58
CA LEU A 157 8.68 -17.76 16.01
C LEU A 157 7.68 -16.72 16.54
N PRO A 158 7.04 -16.97 17.70
CA PRO A 158 6.14 -16.00 18.30
C PRO A 158 6.90 -14.72 18.61
N THR A 159 6.36 -13.58 18.19
CA THR A 159 6.89 -12.27 18.57
C THR A 159 6.49 -12.00 20.02
N THR A 160 7.46 -11.97 20.93
CA THR A 160 7.22 -11.62 22.33
C THR A 160 7.19 -10.10 22.51
N ASN A 161 6.42 -9.62 23.49
CA ASN A 161 6.36 -8.20 23.82
C ASN A 161 7.73 -7.65 24.29
N ASP A 162 8.63 -8.52 24.75
CA ASP A 162 9.99 -8.14 25.19
C ASP A 162 10.85 -7.55 24.06
N LEU A 163 10.49 -7.84 22.80
CA LEU A 163 11.17 -7.32 21.62
C LEU A 163 10.54 -6.03 21.10
N PHE A 164 9.42 -5.58 21.70
CA PHE A 164 8.72 -4.39 21.24
C PHE A 164 9.57 -3.12 21.50
N PRO A 165 9.63 -2.17 20.56
CA PRO A 165 10.43 -0.97 20.75
C PRO A 165 9.92 -0.11 21.91
N THR A 166 10.81 0.70 22.49
CA THR A 166 10.46 1.66 23.54
C THR A 166 9.62 2.78 22.94
N THR A 167 8.33 2.78 23.28
CA THR A 167 7.31 3.61 22.63
C THR A 167 6.40 4.30 23.63
N GLY A 168 5.74 5.37 23.16
CA GLY A 168 4.64 6.03 23.86
C GLY A 168 3.29 5.33 23.59
N PRO A 169 2.18 5.93 24.06
CA PRO A 169 0.85 5.39 23.82
C PRO A 169 0.54 5.31 22.32
N GLY A 170 0.03 4.17 21.88
CA GLY A 170 -0.32 3.92 20.47
C GLY A 170 -1.71 4.40 20.10
N PHE A 171 -1.92 4.56 18.81
CA PHE A 171 -3.21 4.84 18.19
C PHE A 171 -3.34 4.12 16.84
N SER A 172 -4.53 4.13 16.25
CA SER A 172 -4.79 3.52 14.95
C SER A 172 -5.02 4.56 13.86
N ALA A 173 -4.55 4.24 12.67
CA ALA A 173 -4.74 4.99 11.44
C ALA A 173 -5.22 4.05 10.33
N THR A 174 -5.58 4.61 9.17
CA THR A 174 -5.91 3.84 7.96
C THR A 174 -4.85 4.08 6.90
N LEU A 175 -4.26 3.04 6.33
CA LEU A 175 -3.32 3.17 5.20
C LEU A 175 -4.12 3.52 3.94
N VAL A 176 -3.90 4.69 3.38
CA VAL A 176 -4.67 5.14 2.20
C VAL A 176 -3.89 5.04 0.90
N ASN A 177 -2.56 5.05 0.95
CA ASN A 177 -1.71 4.70 -0.19
C ASN A 177 -0.28 4.33 0.20
N LEU A 178 0.40 3.66 -0.72
CA LEU A 178 1.82 3.34 -0.74
C LEU A 178 2.51 4.11 -1.86
N GLY A 179 3.75 4.51 -1.60
CA GLY A 179 4.66 5.06 -2.60
C GLY A 179 6.04 4.41 -2.52
N GLY A 180 6.96 4.89 -3.36
CA GLY A 180 8.30 4.29 -3.48
C GLY A 180 9.15 4.27 -2.20
N GLY A 181 8.85 5.13 -1.21
CA GLY A 181 9.58 5.20 0.07
C GLY A 181 8.70 5.41 1.30
N GLY A 182 7.37 5.41 1.15
CA GLY A 182 6.49 5.89 2.21
C GLY A 182 5.03 5.48 2.06
N LEU A 183 4.23 5.99 2.99
CA LEU A 183 2.84 5.65 3.23
C LEU A 183 2.05 6.96 3.39
N GLY A 184 0.89 7.03 2.75
CA GLY A 184 -0.16 7.97 3.16
C GLY A 184 -1.03 7.30 4.20
N VAL A 185 -1.23 7.94 5.35
CA VAL A 185 -2.17 7.46 6.37
C VAL A 185 -3.22 8.51 6.69
N LEU A 186 -4.42 8.06 7.03
CA LEU A 186 -5.50 8.89 7.55
C LEU A 186 -5.66 8.63 9.06
N VAL A 187 -5.54 9.68 9.85
CA VAL A 187 -5.63 9.68 11.31
C VAL A 187 -6.89 10.43 11.74
N GLU A 188 -7.64 9.85 12.68
CA GLU A 188 -8.85 10.45 13.22
C GLU A 188 -8.53 11.68 14.08
N ALA A 189 -9.52 12.57 14.23
CA ALA A 189 -9.35 13.83 14.96
C ALA A 189 -8.91 13.62 16.42
N SER A 190 -9.35 12.54 17.07
CA SER A 190 -8.98 12.15 18.44
C SER A 190 -7.47 11.97 18.63
N ASP A 191 -6.79 11.46 17.62
CA ASP A 191 -5.37 11.04 17.69
C ASP A 191 -4.43 12.04 17.01
N SER A 192 -4.99 13.11 16.44
CA SER A 192 -4.29 14.16 15.71
C SER A 192 -3.14 14.80 16.51
N ALA A 193 -3.31 14.95 17.83
CA ALA A 193 -2.33 15.55 18.71
C ALA A 193 -1.01 14.77 18.74
N ALA A 194 -1.04 13.44 18.53
CA ALA A 194 0.15 12.61 18.53
C ALA A 194 1.11 12.99 17.40
N LEU A 195 0.56 13.28 16.20
CA LEU A 195 1.34 13.69 15.02
C LEU A 195 1.94 15.11 15.15
N SER A 196 1.36 15.97 15.99
CA SER A 196 1.92 17.30 16.26
C SER A 196 3.12 17.24 17.22
N ARG A 197 3.14 16.26 18.13
CA ARG A 197 4.18 16.15 19.18
C ARG A 197 5.34 15.25 18.78
N HIS A 198 5.07 14.22 17.98
CA HIS A 198 6.06 13.22 17.60
C HIS A 198 6.18 13.18 16.08
N ARG A 199 7.42 12.97 15.61
CA ARG A 199 7.69 12.80 14.17
C ARG A 199 8.14 11.40 13.80
N LEU A 200 8.56 10.59 14.76
CA LEU A 200 9.06 9.24 14.54
C LEU A 200 8.15 8.26 15.26
N PHE A 201 7.75 7.21 14.55
CA PHE A 201 6.79 6.23 15.00
C PHE A 201 7.32 4.84 14.70
N TRP A 202 7.00 3.89 15.57
CA TRP A 202 6.91 2.49 15.19
C TRP A 202 5.54 2.28 14.56
N ILE A 203 5.49 1.65 13.39
CA ILE A 203 4.23 1.34 12.70
C ILE A 203 4.10 -0.17 12.51
N ARG A 204 2.86 -0.67 12.54
CA ARG A 204 2.54 -2.06 12.24
C ARG A 204 1.21 -2.15 11.47
N PHE A 205 1.17 -2.95 10.42
CA PHE A 205 -0.08 -3.27 9.71
C PHE A 205 -0.02 -4.67 9.10
N SER A 206 -1.18 -5.32 9.02
CA SER A 206 -1.34 -6.62 8.37
C SER A 206 -1.78 -6.43 6.92
N LEU A 207 -1.44 -7.38 6.05
CA LEU A 207 -1.96 -7.48 4.69
C LEU A 207 -3.10 -8.50 4.59
N GLY A 208 -3.64 -8.93 5.74
CA GLY A 208 -4.62 -9.99 5.84
C GLY A 208 -3.99 -11.38 5.80
N ASP A 209 -4.80 -12.39 5.52
CA ASP A 209 -4.43 -13.79 5.68
C ASP A 209 -3.44 -14.30 4.60
N ILE A 210 -3.23 -13.53 3.52
CA ILE A 210 -2.22 -13.82 2.49
C ILE A 210 -0.78 -13.76 3.02
N THR A 211 -0.54 -13.01 4.10
CA THR A 211 0.76 -12.96 4.77
C THR A 211 0.56 -12.89 6.29
N PRO A 212 0.88 -13.96 7.04
CA PRO A 212 0.70 -13.98 8.49
C PRO A 212 1.65 -13.04 9.23
N ILE A 213 2.72 -12.57 8.57
CA ILE A 213 3.71 -11.68 9.18
C ILE A 213 3.36 -10.23 8.86
N PRO A 214 2.98 -9.41 9.86
CA PRO A 214 2.68 -8.01 9.61
C PRO A 214 3.92 -7.26 9.15
N ILE A 215 3.70 -6.20 8.38
CA ILE A 215 4.74 -5.22 8.11
C ILE A 215 4.91 -4.39 9.37
N ALA A 216 6.13 -4.34 9.89
CA ALA A 216 6.47 -3.53 11.05
C ALA A 216 7.79 -2.79 10.80
N ALA A 217 7.80 -1.48 11.00
CA ALA A 217 8.97 -0.64 10.70
C ALA A 217 8.96 0.67 11.50
N ALA A 218 10.13 1.31 11.60
CA ALA A 218 10.18 2.70 12.00
C ALA A 218 9.75 3.58 10.81
N ALA A 219 9.06 4.67 11.10
CA ALA A 219 8.54 5.56 10.09
C ALA A 219 8.46 7.00 10.59
N ARG A 220 8.71 7.96 9.71
CA ARG A 220 8.82 9.38 10.00
C ARG A 220 7.74 10.19 9.29
N VAL A 221 7.04 11.04 10.02
CA VAL A 221 6.06 11.97 9.47
C VAL A 221 6.77 13.09 8.71
N VAL A 222 6.57 13.12 7.39
CA VAL A 222 7.17 14.10 6.48
C VAL A 222 6.29 15.34 6.38
N HIS A 223 5.00 15.15 6.13
CA HIS A 223 4.02 16.25 6.02
C HIS A 223 2.65 15.81 6.53
N THR A 224 1.83 16.79 6.91
CA THR A 224 0.43 16.58 7.32
C THR A 224 -0.48 17.59 6.66
N HIS A 225 -1.73 17.18 6.41
CA HIS A 225 -2.79 18.04 5.89
C HIS A 225 -4.09 17.66 6.59
N MET A 226 -4.81 18.65 7.14
CA MET A 226 -6.10 18.43 7.78
C MET A 226 -7.22 18.49 6.72
N ASP A 227 -8.12 17.51 6.73
CA ASP A 227 -9.31 17.52 5.87
C ASP A 227 -10.46 18.35 6.49
N SER A 228 -11.54 18.53 5.73
CA SER A 228 -12.73 19.26 6.19
C SER A 228 -13.48 18.58 7.35
N SER A 229 -13.16 17.31 7.63
CA SER A 229 -13.70 16.54 8.76
C SER A 229 -12.74 16.55 9.96
N HIS A 230 -11.73 17.42 9.95
CA HIS A 230 -10.67 17.52 10.98
C HIS A 230 -9.82 16.24 11.14
N ARG A 231 -9.85 15.33 10.17
CA ARG A 231 -8.94 14.19 10.13
C ARG A 231 -7.62 14.62 9.51
N ILE A 232 -6.53 13.99 9.92
CA ILE A 232 -5.21 14.29 9.40
C ILE A 232 -4.83 13.27 8.34
N TYR A 233 -4.60 13.73 7.11
CA TYR A 233 -3.80 12.99 6.14
C TYR A 233 -2.32 13.24 6.44
N ALA A 234 -1.57 12.20 6.74
CA ALA A 234 -0.14 12.28 6.99
C ALA A 234 0.64 11.50 5.93
N GLY A 235 1.59 12.17 5.30
CA GLY A 235 2.62 11.54 4.48
C GLY A 235 3.77 11.09 5.38
N ILE A 236 4.01 9.79 5.44
CA ILE A 236 5.00 9.14 6.27
C ILE A 236 6.04 8.48 5.37
N SER A 237 7.33 8.60 5.71
CA SER A 237 8.41 7.85 5.07
C SER A 237 8.81 6.69 5.97
N PHE A 238 9.12 5.53 5.42
CA PHE A 238 9.84 4.53 6.19
C PHE A 238 11.21 5.08 6.62
N ASP A 239 11.66 4.69 7.80
CA ASP A 239 12.94 5.12 8.38
C ASP A 239 13.77 3.87 8.70
N PHE A 240 14.93 3.76 8.05
CA PHE A 240 15.86 2.65 8.20
C PHE A 240 17.25 3.11 8.66
N ASP A 241 17.37 4.31 9.22
CA ASP A 241 18.68 4.90 9.57
C ASP A 241 19.50 3.99 10.52
N PHE A 242 18.82 3.30 11.43
CA PHE A 242 19.46 2.39 12.39
C PHE A 242 19.62 0.96 11.85
N ASN A 243 18.90 0.58 10.79
CA ASN A 243 18.96 -0.74 10.18
C ASN A 243 18.71 -0.70 8.65
N PRO A 244 19.67 -0.20 7.85
CA PRO A 244 19.46 -0.03 6.41
C PRO A 244 19.11 -1.34 5.69
N ALA A 245 19.65 -2.48 6.17
CA ALA A 245 19.38 -3.79 5.60
C ALA A 245 17.91 -4.21 5.73
N TYR A 246 17.18 -3.69 6.72
CA TYR A 246 15.78 -4.03 6.96
C TYR A 246 14.82 -3.43 5.92
N GLN A 247 15.23 -2.39 5.19
CA GLN A 247 14.48 -1.89 4.03
C GLN A 247 14.17 -3.02 3.05
N ARG A 248 15.14 -3.91 2.83
CA ARG A 248 14.99 -5.04 1.92
C ARG A 248 13.86 -5.97 2.36
N VAL A 249 13.75 -6.24 3.66
CA VAL A 249 12.76 -7.15 4.25
C VAL A 249 11.36 -6.61 4.02
N VAL A 250 11.11 -5.34 4.37
CA VAL A 250 9.78 -4.72 4.19
C VAL A 250 9.40 -4.67 2.71
N GLY A 251 10.35 -4.34 1.83
CA GLY A 251 10.10 -4.34 0.38
C GLY A 251 9.78 -5.73 -0.16
N GLU A 252 10.47 -6.77 0.32
CA GLU A 252 10.20 -8.17 -0.05
C GLU A 252 8.85 -8.65 0.48
N GLN A 253 8.43 -8.26 1.68
CA GLN A 253 7.10 -8.58 2.21
C GLN A 253 5.98 -8.02 1.31
N ILE A 254 6.09 -6.74 0.90
CA ILE A 254 5.10 -6.10 0.04
C ILE A 254 5.05 -6.78 -1.34
N VAL A 255 6.20 -7.00 -1.97
CA VAL A 255 6.27 -7.65 -3.28
C VAL A 255 5.75 -9.09 -3.21
N HIS A 256 6.08 -9.83 -2.14
CA HIS A 256 5.59 -11.19 -1.94
C HIS A 256 4.07 -11.23 -1.81
N ALA A 257 3.48 -10.34 -1.00
CA ALA A 257 2.03 -10.28 -0.83
C ALA A 257 1.29 -10.02 -2.15
N ILE A 258 1.79 -9.07 -2.96
CA ILE A 258 1.20 -8.81 -4.27
C ILE A 258 1.37 -10.00 -5.21
N ALA A 259 2.53 -10.66 -5.21
CA ALA A 259 2.73 -11.86 -6.01
C ALA A 259 1.74 -12.98 -5.64
N GLN A 260 1.42 -13.15 -4.34
CA GLN A 260 0.40 -14.11 -3.91
C GLN A 260 -0.98 -13.77 -4.49
N LEU A 261 -1.39 -12.49 -4.43
CA LEU A 261 -2.66 -12.03 -4.99
C LEU A 261 -2.73 -12.25 -6.51
N THR A 262 -1.68 -11.87 -7.25
CA THR A 262 -1.66 -12.05 -8.70
C THR A 262 -1.64 -13.52 -9.10
N ASN A 263 -0.93 -14.37 -8.35
CA ASN A 263 -0.91 -15.82 -8.59
C ASN A 263 -2.26 -16.48 -8.27
N ALA A 264 -2.98 -15.99 -7.26
CA ALA A 264 -4.33 -16.46 -6.95
C ALA A 264 -5.30 -16.13 -8.09
N GLN A 265 -5.28 -14.89 -8.61
CA GLN A 265 -6.08 -14.54 -9.79
C GLN A 265 -5.78 -15.43 -11.00
N GLN A 266 -4.50 -15.67 -11.30
CA GLN A 266 -4.10 -16.49 -12.44
C GLN A 266 -4.53 -17.96 -12.31
N ARG A 267 -4.65 -18.48 -11.08
CA ARG A 267 -5.17 -19.84 -10.84
C ARG A 267 -6.70 -19.92 -10.97
N ALA A 268 -7.40 -18.80 -10.79
CA ALA A 268 -8.85 -18.72 -10.87
C ALA A 268 -9.38 -18.42 -12.28
N ALA A 269 -8.54 -17.87 -13.16
CA ALA A 269 -8.85 -17.52 -14.55
C ALA A 269 -8.70 -18.69 -15.53
#